data_AF-A0A7C7K7R7-F1
#
_entry.id   AF-A0A7C7K7R7-F1
#
_cell.length_a   1.000
_cell.length_b   1.000
_cell.length_c   1.000
_cell.angle_alpha   90.00
_cell.angle_beta   90.00
_cell.angle_gamma   90.00
#
_symmetry.space_group_name_H-M   'P 1'
#
loop_
_entity.id
_entity.type
_entity.pdbx_description
1 polymer ?
#
loop_
_entity_poly.entity_id
_entity_poly.type
_entity_poly.pdbx_seq_one_letter_code
_entity_poly.pdbx_strand_id
1 'polypeptide(L)'
;ESLTLGVKAGVPAETLMQCIRNGAGGSGRILNVSMPDTYLQGKFDGGTGSESTFPISRKDMALALELGRELNVPLQIATGTYNDMTAAVNRKEWANLNYRVYHLLQEERAGNVEVRIQPKD
;
A
#
# COMPACT_ATOMS: atom_id res chain seq x y z
N GLU A 1 -1.40 -11.83 -7.91
CA GLU A 1 -2.78 -11.48 -7.50
C GLU A 1 -3.40 -10.42 -8.42
N SER A 2 -2.83 -9.21 -8.53
CA SER A 2 -3.39 -8.14 -9.40
C SER A 2 -3.50 -8.53 -10.88
N LEU A 3 -2.49 -9.19 -11.46
CA LEU A 3 -2.51 -9.63 -12.86
C LEU A 3 -3.62 -10.63 -13.16
N THR A 4 -3.78 -11.67 -12.33
CA THR A 4 -4.82 -12.68 -12.50
C THR A 4 -6.22 -12.11 -12.30
N LEU A 5 -6.38 -11.18 -11.36
CA LEU A 5 -7.64 -10.44 -11.18
C LEU A 5 -7.99 -9.63 -12.44
N GLY A 6 -7.04 -8.84 -12.95
CA GLY A 6 -7.25 -8.00 -14.12
C GLY A 6 -7.55 -8.78 -15.39
N VAL A 7 -6.83 -9.88 -15.65
CA VAL A 7 -7.09 -10.74 -16.81
C VAL A 7 -8.48 -11.37 -16.71
N LYS A 8 -8.87 -11.86 -15.53
CA LYS A 8 -10.21 -12.44 -15.33
C LYS A 8 -11.33 -11.38 -15.43
N ALA A 9 -11.02 -10.12 -15.17
CA ALA A 9 -11.91 -8.99 -15.39
C ALA A 9 -11.97 -8.52 -16.86
N GLY A 10 -11.27 -9.19 -17.79
CA GLY A 10 -11.31 -8.90 -19.22
C GLY A 10 -10.25 -7.90 -19.70
N VAL A 11 -9.27 -7.55 -18.87
CA VAL A 11 -8.18 -6.64 -19.27
C VAL A 11 -7.02 -7.43 -19.88
N PRO A 12 -6.52 -7.07 -21.07
CA PRO A 12 -5.34 -7.71 -21.66
C PRO A 12 -4.11 -7.62 -20.75
N ALA A 13 -3.31 -8.69 -20.72
CA ALA A 13 -2.13 -8.77 -19.85
C ALA A 13 -1.09 -7.69 -20.18
N GLU A 14 -0.92 -7.36 -21.46
CA GLU A 14 -0.02 -6.32 -21.95
C GLU A 14 -0.41 -4.95 -21.40
N THR A 15 -1.71 -4.65 -21.39
CA THR A 15 -2.27 -3.41 -20.83
C THR A 15 -2.00 -3.33 -19.33
N LEU A 16 -2.26 -4.42 -18.59
CA LEU A 16 -1.97 -4.48 -17.15
C LEU A 16 -0.48 -4.28 -16.88
N MET A 17 0.39 -4.92 -17.66
CA MET A 17 1.84 -4.78 -17.54
C MET A 17 2.31 -3.35 -17.83
N GLN A 18 1.73 -2.68 -18.83
CA GLN A 18 2.02 -1.27 -19.12
C GLN A 18 1.61 -0.38 -17.93
N CYS A 19 0.43 -0.60 -17.36
CA CYS A 19 -0.01 0.12 -16.16
C CYS A 19 0.91 -0.10 -14.96
N ILE A 20 1.34 -1.35 -14.70
CA ILE A 20 2.24 -1.67 -13.58
C ILE A 20 3.61 -1.02 -13.76
N ARG A 21 4.18 -1.06 -14.96
CA ARG A 21 5.48 -0.42 -15.27
C ARG A 21 5.43 1.08 -15.02
N ASN A 22 4.34 1.73 -15.40
CA ASN A 22 4.17 3.17 -15.24
C ASN A 22 3.67 3.58 -13.84
N GLY A 23 3.19 2.61 -13.06
CA GLY A 23 2.75 2.82 -11.68
C GLY A 23 3.90 3.02 -10.70
N ALA A 24 3.57 3.35 -9.45
CA ALA A 24 4.56 3.70 -8.42
C ALA A 24 5.63 2.62 -8.16
N GLY A 25 5.25 1.34 -8.26
CA GLY A 25 6.18 0.22 -8.14
C GLY A 25 7.10 0.08 -9.35
N GLY A 26 6.53 0.00 -10.55
CA GLY A 26 7.31 -0.23 -11.78
C GLY A 26 8.22 0.93 -12.17
N SER A 27 7.82 2.17 -11.86
CA SER A 27 8.63 3.37 -12.07
C SER A 27 9.75 3.56 -11.04
N GLY A 28 9.81 2.72 -10.01
CA GLY A 28 10.77 2.85 -8.91
C GLY A 28 10.42 3.97 -7.91
N ARG A 29 9.30 4.69 -8.08
CA ARG A 29 8.89 5.78 -7.19
C ARG A 29 8.76 5.36 -5.73
N ILE A 30 8.32 4.12 -5.45
CA ILE A 30 8.24 3.59 -4.08
C ILE A 30 9.61 3.63 -3.39
N LEU A 31 10.66 3.13 -4.07
CA LEU A 31 11.99 2.97 -3.49
C LEU A 31 12.79 4.28 -3.51
N ASN A 32 12.63 5.09 -4.54
CA ASN A 32 13.46 6.27 -4.77
C ASN A 32 12.86 7.57 -4.21
N VAL A 33 11.56 7.59 -3.89
CA VAL A 33 10.85 8.81 -3.44
C VAL A 33 10.00 8.52 -2.21
N SER A 34 8.93 7.73 -2.34
CA SER A 34 7.92 7.64 -1.29
C SER A 34 8.43 7.00 0.01
N MET A 35 9.20 5.91 -0.04
CA MET A 35 9.74 5.28 1.18
C MET A 35 10.79 6.16 1.88
N PRO A 36 11.79 6.73 1.18
CA PRO A 36 12.76 7.66 1.77
C PRO A 36 12.16 8.91 2.39
N ASP A 37 11.02 9.40 1.87
CA ASP A 37 10.40 10.66 2.34
C ASP A 37 9.37 10.45 3.47
N THR A 38 8.89 9.21 3.68
CA THR A 38 7.85 8.90 4.66
C THR A 38 8.31 7.92 5.74
N TYR A 39 8.10 6.62 5.51
CA TYR A 39 8.37 5.54 6.46
C TYR A 39 9.80 5.59 7.02
N LEU A 40 10.80 5.78 6.15
CA LEU A 40 12.19 5.80 6.56
C LEU A 40 12.58 7.07 7.35
N GLN A 41 11.74 8.10 7.36
CA GLN A 41 11.88 9.31 8.18
C GLN A 41 11.00 9.28 9.43
N GLY A 42 10.11 8.29 9.57
CA GLY A 42 9.04 8.32 10.57
C GLY A 42 8.03 9.45 10.36
N LYS A 43 7.91 9.98 9.14
CA LYS A 43 6.99 11.08 8.78
C LYS A 43 5.81 10.55 7.99
N PHE A 44 4.61 10.79 8.48
CA PHE A 44 3.38 10.26 7.89
C PHE A 44 2.32 11.34 7.67
N ASP A 45 2.58 12.56 8.12
CA ASP A 45 1.81 13.78 7.91
C ASP A 45 2.04 14.33 6.50
N GLY A 46 1.53 13.62 5.49
CA GLY A 46 1.49 14.10 4.09
C GLY A 46 2.88 14.44 3.51
N GLY A 47 3.61 13.45 3.02
CA GLY A 47 5.04 13.59 2.69
C GLY A 47 5.33 14.26 1.36
N THR A 48 4.47 14.14 0.33
CA THR A 48 4.84 14.61 -1.03
C THR A 48 3.71 15.21 -1.89
N GLY A 49 2.55 15.57 -1.32
CA GLY A 49 1.40 16.15 -2.06
C GLY A 49 0.75 15.25 -3.14
N SER A 50 1.19 14.00 -3.26
CA SER A 50 0.86 13.05 -4.34
C SER A 50 0.62 11.63 -3.81
N GLU A 51 0.39 11.50 -2.50
CA GLU A 51 0.25 10.23 -1.81
C GLU A 51 -1.21 9.99 -1.43
N SER A 52 -1.72 8.79 -1.69
CA SER A 52 -3.05 8.39 -1.25
C SER A 52 -3.13 8.43 0.27
N THR A 53 -4.23 8.99 0.78
CA THR A 53 -4.53 8.94 2.21
C THR A 53 -4.85 7.51 2.63
N PHE A 54 -4.63 7.19 3.91
CA PHE A 54 -5.00 5.89 4.47
C PHE A 54 -6.42 5.42 4.07
N PRO A 55 -7.46 6.28 4.18
CA PRO A 55 -8.82 5.87 3.84
C PRO A 55 -9.00 5.50 2.37
N ILE A 56 -8.34 6.22 1.45
CA ILE A 56 -8.42 5.94 0.01
C ILE A 56 -7.77 4.60 -0.29
N SER A 57 -6.54 4.36 0.19
CA SER A 57 -5.84 3.10 -0.05
C SER A 57 -6.58 1.91 0.53
N ARG A 58 -7.15 2.05 1.73
CA ARG A 58 -7.99 1.02 2.35
C ARG A 58 -9.22 0.71 1.51
N LYS A 59 -9.92 1.74 1.02
CA LYS A 59 -11.10 1.60 0.17
C LYS A 59 -10.75 0.88 -1.14
N ASP A 60 -9.65 1.24 -1.80
CA ASP A 60 -9.22 0.59 -3.04
C ASP A 60 -8.88 -0.89 -2.83
N MET A 61 -8.26 -1.24 -1.70
CA MET A 61 -8.03 -2.65 -1.31
C MET A 61 -9.34 -3.40 -1.08
N ALA A 62 -10.33 -2.78 -0.44
CA ALA A 62 -11.66 -3.40 -0.24
C ALA A 62 -12.35 -3.70 -1.58
N LEU A 63 -12.31 -2.76 -2.53
CA LEU A 63 -12.87 -2.93 -3.87
C LEU A 63 -12.15 -4.03 -4.66
N ALA A 64 -10.82 -4.11 -4.56
CA ALA A 64 -10.08 -5.20 -5.20
C ALA A 64 -10.45 -6.57 -4.64
N LEU A 65 -10.65 -6.67 -3.32
CA LEU A 65 -11.10 -7.91 -2.67
C LEU A 65 -12.55 -8.26 -3.03
N GLU A 66 -13.42 -7.28 -3.17
CA GLU A 66 -14.80 -7.46 -3.64
C GLU A 66 -14.83 -8.04 -5.06
N LEU A 67 -14.12 -7.40 -5.99
CA LEU A 67 -13.98 -7.92 -7.35
C LEU A 67 -13.36 -9.32 -7.40
N GLY A 68 -12.38 -9.58 -6.52
CA GLY A 68 -11.80 -10.91 -6.37
C GLY A 68 -12.83 -11.98 -5.98
N ARG A 69 -13.76 -11.66 -5.07
CA ARG A 69 -14.86 -12.56 -4.71
C ARG A 69 -15.83 -12.75 -5.87
N GLU A 70 -16.27 -11.68 -6.52
CA GLU A 70 -17.20 -11.74 -7.66
C GLU A 70 -16.65 -12.61 -8.80
N LEU A 71 -15.37 -12.45 -9.11
CA LEU A 71 -14.72 -13.18 -10.19
C LEU A 71 -14.14 -14.52 -9.74
N ASN A 72 -14.29 -14.95 -8.48
CA ASN A 72 -13.68 -16.17 -7.95
C ASN A 72 -12.15 -16.21 -8.19
N VAL A 73 -11.45 -15.13 -7.83
CA VAL A 73 -9.99 -15.02 -7.83
C VAL A 73 -9.51 -14.98 -6.39
N PRO A 74 -8.69 -15.95 -5.94
CA PRO A 74 -8.13 -15.91 -4.60
C PRO A 74 -7.08 -14.78 -4.50
N LEU A 75 -7.25 -13.91 -3.50
CA LEU A 75 -6.36 -12.78 -3.21
C LEU A 75 -5.85 -12.88 -1.76
N GLN A 76 -5.08 -13.92 -1.48
CA GLN A 76 -4.61 -14.27 -0.13
C GLN A 76 -3.73 -13.17 0.48
N ILE A 77 -2.76 -12.65 -0.29
CA ILE A 77 -1.85 -11.61 0.18
C ILE A 77 -2.59 -10.29 0.34
N ALA A 78 -3.43 -9.91 -0.63
CA ALA A 78 -4.24 -8.71 -0.52
C ALA A 78 -5.19 -8.75 0.69
N THR A 79 -5.72 -9.93 1.04
CA THR A 79 -6.57 -10.11 2.23
C THR A 79 -5.78 -9.86 3.51
N GLY A 80 -4.56 -10.42 3.62
CA GLY A 80 -3.66 -10.15 4.73
C GLY A 80 -3.33 -8.65 4.88
N THR A 81 -2.98 -8.00 3.78
CA THR A 81 -2.72 -6.55 3.75
C THR A 81 -3.95 -5.75 4.18
N TYR A 82 -5.15 -6.09 3.72
CA TYR A 82 -6.37 -5.40 4.12
C TYR A 82 -6.68 -5.56 5.61
N ASN A 83 -6.38 -6.73 6.19
CA ASN A 83 -6.53 -6.95 7.63
C ASN A 83 -5.58 -6.06 8.43
N ASP A 84 -4.32 -5.95 8.00
CA ASP A 84 -3.34 -5.03 8.63
C ASP A 84 -3.78 -3.57 8.49
N MET A 85 -4.27 -3.18 7.32
CA MET A 85 -4.84 -1.85 7.13
C MET A 85 -6.06 -1.61 8.02
N THR A 86 -6.83 -2.65 8.35
CA THR A 86 -7.96 -2.57 9.30
C THR A 86 -7.48 -2.37 10.73
N ALA A 87 -6.48 -3.14 11.14
CA ALA A 87 -5.87 -3.00 12.46
C ALA A 87 -5.29 -1.59 12.65
N ALA A 88 -4.67 -1.01 11.62
CA ALA A 88 -4.13 0.34 11.65
C ALA A 88 -5.20 1.43 11.78
N VAL A 89 -6.34 1.36 11.07
CA VAL A 89 -7.42 2.39 11.17
C VAL A 89 -8.10 2.40 12.52
N ASN A 90 -8.09 1.28 13.27
CA ASN A 90 -8.61 1.26 14.63
C ASN A 90 -7.82 2.17 15.58
N ARG A 91 -6.62 2.63 15.17
CA ARG A 91 -5.84 3.68 15.83
C ARG A 91 -6.23 5.04 15.25
N LYS A 92 -7.02 5.80 16.01
CA LYS A 92 -7.61 7.07 15.56
C LYS A 92 -6.56 8.06 15.07
N GLU A 93 -5.38 8.04 15.67
CA GLU A 93 -4.21 8.85 15.33
C GLU A 93 -3.66 8.57 13.91
N TRP A 94 -3.91 7.39 13.34
CA TRP A 94 -3.37 6.98 12.04
C TRP A 94 -4.36 7.16 10.89
N ALA A 95 -5.65 7.34 11.19
CA ALA A 95 -6.72 7.33 10.20
C ALA A 95 -6.56 8.41 9.10
N ASN A 96 -5.88 9.51 9.39
CA ASN A 96 -5.67 10.62 8.47
C ASN A 96 -4.23 10.76 7.95
N LEU A 97 -3.35 9.81 8.27
CA LEU A 97 -1.96 9.83 7.83
C LEU A 97 -1.78 9.18 6.45
N ASN A 98 -0.58 9.28 5.90
CA ASN A 98 -0.16 8.48 4.74
C ASN A 98 -0.37 6.99 5.04
N TYR A 99 -0.84 6.23 4.05
CA TYR A 99 -1.12 4.81 4.24
C TYR A 99 0.07 4.01 4.78
N ARG A 100 1.32 4.43 4.50
CA ARG A 100 2.54 3.77 4.99
C ARG A 100 2.68 3.71 6.50
N VAL A 101 1.87 4.45 7.26
CA VAL A 101 1.83 4.31 8.72
C VAL A 101 1.49 2.88 9.15
N TYR A 102 0.81 2.07 8.32
CA TYR A 102 0.56 0.66 8.66
C TYR A 102 1.86 -0.15 8.82
N HIS A 103 2.99 0.28 8.24
CA HIS A 103 4.28 -0.39 8.44
C HIS A 103 4.72 -0.38 9.91
N LEU A 104 4.27 0.58 10.71
CA LEU A 104 4.53 0.61 12.15
C LEU A 104 3.95 -0.61 12.88
N LEU A 105 2.87 -1.22 12.37
CA LEU A 105 2.37 -2.49 12.92
C LEU A 105 3.43 -3.59 12.82
N GLN A 106 4.22 -3.60 11.75
CA GLN A 106 5.28 -4.59 11.58
C GLN A 106 6.48 -4.28 12.48
N GLU A 107 6.81 -3.01 12.68
CA GLU A 107 7.83 -2.58 13.67
C GLU A 107 7.46 -3.08 15.08
N GLU A 108 6.20 -2.90 15.48
CA GLU A 108 5.67 -3.38 16.76
C GLU A 108 5.73 -4.90 16.90
N ARG A 109 5.28 -5.64 15.87
CA ARG A 109 5.37 -7.11 15.83
C ARG A 109 6.80 -7.61 15.91
N ALA A 110 7.76 -6.83 15.42
CA ALA A 110 9.18 -7.12 15.49
C ALA A 110 9.83 -6.72 16.83
N GLY A 111 9.05 -6.34 17.85
CA GLY A 111 9.57 -5.90 19.15
C GLY A 111 9.87 -4.41 19.21
N ASN A 112 9.09 -3.59 18.49
CA ASN A 112 9.26 -2.14 18.38
C ASN A 112 10.60 -1.73 17.74
N VAL A 113 11.01 -2.42 16.66
CA VAL A 113 12.22 -2.07 15.91
C VAL A 113 11.90 -0.96 14.91
N GLU A 114 12.63 0.16 14.99
CA GLU A 114 12.45 1.28 14.06
C GLU A 114 13.32 1.14 12.80
N VAL A 115 12.70 1.23 11.62
CA VAL A 115 13.40 1.28 10.34
C VAL A 115 13.53 2.72 9.88
N ARG A 116 14.65 3.37 10.21
CA ARG A 116 14.94 4.76 9.86
C ARG A 116 16.25 4.87 9.10
N ILE A 117 16.33 5.85 8.19
CA ILE A 117 17.59 6.26 7.56
C ILE A 117 18.10 7.54 8.22
N GLN A 118 19.41 7.75 8.23
CA GLN A 118 19.94 9.04 8.69
C GLN A 118 19.43 10.16 7.77
N PRO A 119 19.19 11.37 8.31
CA PRO A 119 18.93 12.55 7.50
C PRO A 119 20.05 12.69 6.46
N LYS A 120 19.70 13.07 5.22
CA LYS A 120 20.72 13.53 4.28
C LYS A 120 21.28 14.84 4.84
N ASP A 121 22.60 14.88 5.06
CA ASP A 121 23.34 16.14 5.29
C ASP A 121 23.12 17.13 4.13
#